data_AF-A0A257PIV8-F1
#
_entry.id   AF-A0A257PIV8-F1
#
_cell.length_a   1.000
_cell.length_b   1.000
_cell.length_c   1.000
_cell.angle_alpha   90.00
_cell.angle_beta   90.00
_cell.angle_gamma   90.00
#
_symmetry.space_group_name_H-M   'P 1'
#
loop_
_entity.id
_entity.type
_entity.pdbx_description
1 polymer ?
#
loop_
_entity_poly.entity_id
_entity_poly.type
_entity_poly.pdbx_seq_one_letter_code
_entity_poly.pdbx_strand_id
1 'polypeptide(L)'
;MPAVPIPSNYYEDLAARFGLEDVTLEAIEKLRILYDRDAYGDFRHTYTTNFCRRFFYELLERHDYQGYGANNAPIRLAAIARLRDLGL
;
A
#
# COMPACT_ATOMS: atom_id res chain seq x y z
N MET A 1 -9.28 4.41 -12.72
CA MET A 1 -8.08 5.15 -12.25
C MET A 1 -7.04 4.13 -11.84
N PRO A 2 -5.76 4.32 -12.17
CA PRO A 2 -4.71 3.38 -11.75
C PRO A 2 -4.41 3.51 -10.25
N ALA A 3 -3.94 2.41 -9.65
CA ALA A 3 -3.39 2.43 -8.30
C ALA A 3 -2.01 3.11 -8.28
N VAL A 4 -1.65 3.74 -7.16
CA VAL A 4 -0.33 4.38 -6.97
C VAL A 4 0.77 3.33 -7.06
N PRO A 5 1.80 3.48 -7.93
CA PRO A 5 2.91 2.54 -8.00
C PRO A 5 3.70 2.49 -6.69
N ILE A 6 3.82 1.29 -6.12
CA ILE A 6 4.63 1.05 -4.92
C ILE A 6 5.96 0.41 -5.34
N PRO A 7 7.10 0.87 -4.82
CA PRO A 7 8.41 0.28 -5.11
C PRO A 7 8.52 -1.20 -4.69
N SER A 8 9.17 -2.05 -5.50
CA SER A 8 9.30 -3.49 -5.22
C SER A 8 10.02 -3.81 -3.89
N ASN A 9 10.97 -2.97 -3.47
CA ASN A 9 11.68 -3.13 -2.20
C ASN A 9 10.76 -3.03 -0.97
N TYR A 10 9.55 -2.45 -1.11
CA TYR A 10 8.54 -2.49 -0.06
C TYR A 10 8.06 -3.93 0.20
N TYR A 11 7.85 -4.72 -0.86
CA TYR A 11 7.38 -6.10 -0.74
C TYR A 11 8.46 -7.03 -0.19
N GLU A 12 9.73 -6.77 -0.55
CA GLU A 12 10.88 -7.43 0.07
C GLU A 12 10.94 -7.17 1.59
N ASP A 13 10.66 -5.94 2.04
CA ASP A 13 10.57 -5.60 3.48
C ASP A 13 9.40 -6.33 4.16
N LEU A 14 8.23 -6.42 3.51
CA LEU A 14 7.08 -7.16 4.04
C LEU A 14 7.40 -8.65 4.23
N ALA A 15 8.12 -9.27 3.29
CA ALA A 15 8.57 -10.65 3.40
C ALA A 15 9.42 -10.85 4.65
N ALA A 16 10.40 -9.97 4.87
CA ALA A 16 11.29 -10.02 6.02
C ALA A 16 10.57 -9.78 7.36
N ARG A 17 9.58 -8.89 7.39
CA ARG A 17 8.89 -8.48 8.62
C ARG A 17 7.75 -9.41 9.04
N PHE A 18 6.99 -9.92 8.07
CA PHE A 18 5.74 -10.62 8.34
C PHE A 18 5.74 -12.08 7.89
N GLY A 19 6.79 -12.54 7.20
CA GLY A 19 6.91 -13.92 6.73
C GLY A 19 5.78 -14.33 5.79
N LEU A 20 5.36 -13.43 4.90
CA LEU A 20 4.30 -13.70 3.93
C LEU A 20 4.77 -14.71 2.89
N GLU A 21 3.86 -15.59 2.45
CA GLU A 21 4.12 -16.53 1.36
C GLU A 21 4.34 -15.81 0.03
N ASP A 22 5.21 -16.36 -0.82
CA ASP A 22 5.56 -15.76 -2.13
C ASP A 22 4.31 -15.51 -3.00
N VAL A 23 3.36 -16.44 -3.02
CA VAL A 23 2.09 -16.28 -3.77
C VAL A 23 1.28 -15.08 -3.28
N THR A 24 1.32 -14.80 -1.97
CA THR A 24 0.64 -13.64 -1.38
C THR A 24 1.39 -12.36 -1.74
N LEU A 25 2.72 -12.36 -1.63
CA LEU A 25 3.57 -11.23 -1.99
C LEU A 25 3.41 -10.83 -3.45
N GLU A 26 3.45 -11.79 -4.37
CA GLU A 26 3.23 -11.56 -5.80
C GLU A 26 1.86 -10.93 -6.08
N ALA A 27 0.81 -11.43 -5.40
CA ALA A 27 -0.53 -10.91 -5.57
C ALA A 27 -0.65 -9.45 -5.09
N ILE A 28 -0.14 -9.14 -3.89
CA ILE A 28 -0.19 -7.78 -3.34
C ILE A 28 0.71 -6.81 -4.11
N GLU A 29 1.85 -7.26 -4.63
CA GLU A 29 2.74 -6.43 -5.47
C GLU A 29 2.09 -6.08 -6.79
N LYS A 30 1.56 -7.08 -7.49
CA LYS A 30 0.84 -6.89 -8.77
C LYS A 30 -0.32 -5.91 -8.62
N LEU A 31 -1.01 -5.93 -7.48
CA LEU A 31 -2.15 -5.07 -7.18
C LEU A 31 -1.77 -3.75 -6.49
N ARG A 32 -0.48 -3.52 -6.21
CA ARG A 32 0.01 -2.31 -5.51
C ARG A 32 -0.67 -2.12 -4.15
N ILE A 33 -0.88 -3.23 -3.46
CA ILE A 33 -1.48 -3.27 -2.12
C ILE A 33 -0.36 -3.05 -1.10
N LEU A 34 -0.64 -2.16 -0.16
CA LEU A 34 0.12 -1.97 1.06
C LEU A 34 -0.46 -2.88 2.15
N TYR A 35 0.39 -3.40 3.03
CA TYR A 35 0.03 -4.34 4.08
C TYR A 35 0.49 -3.83 5.45
N ASP A 36 -0.31 -4.05 6.49
CA ASP A 36 0.09 -3.86 7.87
C ASP A 36 -0.54 -4.96 8.74
N ARG A 37 0.05 -5.23 9.88
CA ARG A 37 -0.46 -6.21 10.86
C ARG A 37 -0.23 -5.67 12.26
N ASP A 38 -1.24 -5.78 13.11
CA ASP A 38 -1.13 -5.48 14.54
C ASP A 38 -1.32 -6.75 15.39
N ALA A 39 -1.54 -6.59 16.68
CA ALA A 39 -1.75 -7.71 17.60
C ALA A 39 -3.06 -8.48 17.35
N TYR A 40 -4.01 -7.90 16.61
CA TYR A 40 -5.37 -8.41 16.45
C TYR A 40 -5.62 -8.96 15.05
N GLY A 41 -5.01 -8.40 14.02
CA GLY A 41 -5.09 -8.96 12.68
C GLY A 41 -4.41 -8.14 11.60
N ASP A 42 -4.86 -8.31 10.35
CA ASP A 42 -4.24 -7.75 9.15
C ASP A 42 -5.06 -6.67 8.45
N PHE A 43 -4.32 -5.80 7.76
CA PHE A 43 -4.86 -4.67 7.03
C PHE A 43 -4.21 -4.57 5.67
N ARG A 44 -5.05 -4.49 4.64
CA ARG A 44 -4.64 -4.31 3.25
C ARG A 44 -5.29 -3.07 2.73
N HIS A 45 -4.52 -2.24 2.04
CA HIS A 45 -5.07 -1.04 1.43
C HIS A 45 -4.30 -0.63 0.19
N THR A 46 -4.97 0.07 -0.71
CA THR A 46 -4.35 0.66 -1.89
C THR A 46 -4.94 2.02 -2.16
N TYR A 47 -4.14 2.88 -2.77
CA TYR A 47 -4.51 4.25 -3.09
C TYR A 47 -4.64 4.40 -4.60
N THR A 48 -5.71 5.07 -5.05
CA THR A 48 -5.77 5.53 -6.44
C THR A 48 -4.83 6.71 -6.63
N THR A 49 -4.42 6.98 -7.87
CA THR A 49 -3.88 8.30 -8.21
C THR A 49 -4.93 9.40 -7.96
N ASN A 50 -4.53 10.67 -8.02
CA ASN A 50 -5.45 11.78 -7.78
C ASN A 50 -6.57 11.82 -8.85
N PHE A 51 -7.81 11.88 -8.39
CA PHE A 51 -8.97 12.19 -9.23
C PHE A 51 -9.05 13.69 -9.46
N CYS A 52 -8.97 14.11 -10.72
CA CYS A 52 -9.07 15.52 -11.13
C CYS A 52 -8.16 16.45 -10.32
N ARG A 53 -7.00 15.96 -9.87
CA ARG A 53 -6.03 16.69 -9.03
C ARG A 53 -6.60 17.24 -7.71
N ARG A 54 -7.66 16.62 -7.16
CA ARG A 54 -8.33 17.09 -5.94
C ARG A 54 -8.25 16.10 -4.79
N PHE A 55 -8.76 14.90 -4.99
CA PHE A 55 -8.82 13.87 -3.96
C PHE A 55 -8.44 12.53 -4.57
N PHE A 56 -8.08 11.58 -3.71
CA PHE A 56 -7.84 10.19 -4.09
C PHE A 56 -8.84 9.31 -3.33
N TYR A 57 -8.93 8.05 -3.74
CA TYR A 57 -9.62 7.02 -2.99
C TYR A 57 -8.60 6.10 -2.34
N GLU A 58 -8.97 5.62 -1.15
CA GLU A 58 -8.33 4.51 -0.48
C GLU A 58 -9.32 3.36 -0.44
N LEU A 59 -8.94 2.22 -1.00
CA LEU A 59 -9.69 0.99 -0.85
C LEU A 59 -8.98 0.15 0.21
N LEU A 60 -9.73 -0.33 1.20
CA LEU A 60 -9.18 -1.10 2.31
C LEU A 60 -9.97 -2.38 2.59
N GLU A 61 -9.25 -3.36 3.09
CA GLU A 61 -9.74 -4.62 3.64
C GLU A 61 -9.10 -4.79 5.03
N ARG A 62 -9.92 -5.11 6.02
CA ARG A 62 -9.51 -5.19 7.42
C ARG A 62 -10.04 -6.49 8.01
N HIS A 63 -9.13 -7.26 8.58
CA HIS A 63 -9.46 -8.44 9.38
C HIS A 63 -8.93 -8.18 10.79
N ASP A 64 -9.81 -7.78 11.69
CA ASP A 64 -9.54 -7.55 13.13
C ASP A 64 -8.43 -6.54 13.49
N TYR A 65 -7.69 -6.00 12.53
CA TYR A 65 -6.74 -4.91 12.71
C TYR A 65 -7.46 -3.65 13.22
N GLN A 66 -6.86 -2.89 14.14
CA GLN A 66 -7.47 -1.74 14.82
C GLN A 66 -6.85 -0.39 14.43
N GLY A 67 -5.68 -0.41 13.78
CA GLY A 67 -4.95 0.79 13.38
C GLY A 67 -5.46 1.45 12.09
N TYR A 68 -4.66 2.34 11.51
CA TYR A 68 -4.95 3.05 10.24
C TYR A 68 -3.85 2.85 9.18
N GLY A 69 -3.00 1.83 9.32
CA GLY A 69 -1.89 1.60 8.39
C GLY A 69 -0.81 2.68 8.48
N ALA A 70 -0.56 3.22 9.68
CA ALA A 70 0.39 4.32 9.89
C ALA A 70 1.81 3.97 9.39
N ASN A 71 2.21 2.69 9.50
CA ASN A 71 3.48 2.17 8.99
C ASN A 71 3.64 2.34 7.47
N ASN A 72 2.53 2.40 6.72
CA ASN A 72 2.52 2.55 5.27
C ASN A 72 2.49 4.02 4.82
N ALA A 73 2.27 4.97 5.75
CA ALA A 73 2.16 6.38 5.42
C ALA A 73 3.42 6.97 4.74
N PRO A 74 4.66 6.67 5.18
CA PRO A 74 5.86 7.19 4.51
C PRO A 74 6.00 6.70 3.06
N ILE A 75 5.73 5.41 2.83
CA ILE A 75 5.79 4.79 1.50
C ILE A 75 4.77 5.42 0.56
N ARG A 76 3.52 5.59 1.05
CA ARG A 76 2.46 6.27 0.31
C ARG A 76 2.84 7.70 -0.08
N LEU A 77 3.35 8.49 0.88
CA LEU A 77 3.72 9.89 0.64
C LEU A 77 4.85 9.98 -0.40
N ALA A 78 5.87 9.12 -0.30
CA ALA A 78 6.95 9.06 -1.28
C ALA A 78 6.46 8.67 -2.68
N ALA A 79 5.56 7.69 -2.78
CA ALA A 79 5.00 7.26 -4.06
C ALA A 79 4.13 8.36 -4.72
N ILE A 80 3.31 9.06 -3.93
CA ILE A 80 2.51 10.20 -4.42
C ILE A 80 3.40 11.37 -4.85
N ALA A 81 4.45 11.68 -4.08
CA ALA A 81 5.39 12.74 -4.44
C ALA A 81 6.04 12.45 -5.81
N ARG A 82 6.44 11.20 -6.06
CA ARG A 82 7.03 10.78 -7.34
C ARG A 82 6.06 10.94 -8.52
N LEU A 83 4.76 10.66 -8.33
CA LEU A 83 3.75 10.88 -9.38
C LEU A 83 3.58 12.36 -9.71
N ARG A 84 3.58 13.22 -8.68
CA ARG A 84 3.51 14.68 -8.85
C ARG A 84 4.70 15.21 -9.65
N ASP A 85 5.91 14.72 -9.38
CA ASP A 85 7.12 15.12 -10.12
C ASP A 85 7.05 14.71 -11.60
N LEU A 86 6.35 13.61 -11.90
CA LEU A 86 6.09 13.14 -13.26
C LEU A 86 4.91 13.85 -13.94
N GLY A 87 4.24 14.79 -13.25
CA GLY A 87 3.09 15.53 -13.78
C GLY A 87 1.80 14.70 -13.91
N LEU A 88 1.75 13.52 -13.29
CA LEU A 88 0.63 12.57 -13.34
C LEU A 88 -0.36 12.73 -12.17
#